data_AF-A0A954MJL9-F1
#
_entry.id   AF-A0A954MJL9-F1
#
_cell.length_a   1.000
_cell.length_b   1.000
_cell.length_c   1.000
_cell.angle_alpha   90.00
_cell.angle_beta   90.00
_cell.angle_gamma   90.00
#
_symmetry.space_group_name_H-M   'P 1'
#
loop_
_entity.id
_entity.type
_entity.pdbx_description
1 polymer ?
#
loop_
_entity_poly.entity_id
_entity_poly.type
_entity_poly.pdbx_seq_one_letter_code
_entity_poly.pdbx_strand_id
1 'polypeptide(L)'
;MILAEVGGERYQVEMQKICDYIISKQLANGAWDYTSHPRGLHGDISVTQYAVLGLWTGARFGAKIPKETWERAVEWHLKSALPNGAFNYVPGTTDGFAKGGPTLTMTAAGGSSLLIGYMHLYPSRYASFTQNRTKPNEPTKGNSPLERVSTTTLPGKPVPEGAGSEIPAETIEAAIRKTLGAFAARYQPEADIGDQAYYYYTLERFAALANAEAFGNHDWFQECSEKLLREQAADGSWSVSQYDSPDDRSVSTSLVTLFLLRSTGKILNRAEPNFGDGLLAGGRGLPDDLAAATFDGRTMQEKKKPAGPLDELLASLAKTGDIDISEVQDQIVEQVQLGDRKELVKQKDLLVKLIKSKDPNVRLTAAWALGRTDDMRLAMHLINALDDSDIGVMIEARNSLCWLARRPRGFGYPEDPLAELPPDAPEAVRKETIRAWHNQVMSAWGNWYLENRPYADRGDQFEALLRRRLQELKVQQLQ
;
A
#
# COMPACT_ATOMS: atom_id res chain seq x y z
N MET A 1 5.44 -13.38 -0.15
CA MET A 1 5.09 -11.96 0.11
C MET A 1 3.73 -11.61 -0.48
N ILE A 2 3.55 -11.58 -1.80
CA ILE A 2 2.25 -11.21 -2.41
C ILE A 2 1.07 -12.05 -1.89
N LEU A 3 1.22 -13.38 -1.80
CA LEU A 3 0.15 -14.26 -1.28
C LEU A 3 -0.26 -13.91 0.15
N ALA A 4 0.70 -13.55 1.01
CA ALA A 4 0.44 -13.12 2.37
C ALA A 4 -0.35 -11.81 2.41
N GLU A 5 0.01 -10.83 1.58
CA GLU A 5 -0.65 -9.52 1.57
C GLU A 5 -2.06 -9.58 0.95
N VAL A 6 -2.27 -10.42 -0.07
CA VAL A 6 -3.56 -10.47 -0.80
C VAL A 6 -4.56 -11.46 -0.19
N GLY A 7 -4.08 -12.57 0.38
CA GLY A 7 -4.95 -13.64 0.88
C GLY A 7 -4.74 -14.04 2.34
N GLY A 8 -3.73 -13.48 3.02
CA GLY A 8 -3.43 -13.79 4.40
C GLY A 8 -3.33 -15.30 4.66
N GLU A 9 -4.04 -15.77 5.68
CA GLU A 9 -4.06 -17.18 6.10
C GLU A 9 -4.67 -18.13 5.05
N ARG A 10 -5.43 -17.64 4.06
CA ARG A 10 -6.02 -18.47 3.00
C ARG A 10 -4.97 -19.29 2.25
N TYR A 11 -3.77 -18.74 2.09
CA TYR A 11 -2.67 -19.36 1.35
C TYR A 11 -1.60 -19.97 2.25
N GLN A 12 -1.93 -20.33 3.50
CA GLN A 12 -0.95 -20.83 4.46
C GLN A 12 -0.21 -22.08 3.96
N VAL A 13 -0.92 -23.00 3.28
CA VAL A 13 -0.33 -24.23 2.72
C VAL A 13 0.64 -23.90 1.59
N GLU A 14 0.27 -22.99 0.69
CA GLU A 14 1.12 -22.51 -0.41
C GLU A 14 2.34 -21.76 0.14
N MET A 15 2.16 -20.95 1.18
CA MET A 15 3.25 -20.24 1.85
C MET A 15 4.24 -21.21 2.48
N GLN A 16 3.77 -22.26 3.18
CA GLN A 16 4.68 -23.29 3.72
C GLN A 16 5.49 -23.94 2.59
N LYS A 17 4.84 -24.35 1.48
CA LYS A 17 5.55 -24.95 0.33
C LYS A 17 6.59 -24.03 -0.28
N ILE A 18 6.30 -22.73 -0.39
CA ILE A 18 7.25 -21.73 -0.89
C ILE A 18 8.41 -21.57 0.10
N CYS A 19 8.15 -21.54 1.40
CA CYS A 19 9.18 -21.49 2.42
C CYS A 19 10.08 -22.72 2.38
N ASP A 20 9.51 -23.93 2.28
CA ASP A 20 10.25 -25.18 2.15
C ASP A 20 11.14 -25.17 0.91
N TYR A 21 10.62 -24.66 -0.21
CA TYR A 21 11.41 -24.48 -1.43
C TYR A 21 12.57 -23.50 -1.21
N ILE A 22 12.34 -22.33 -0.60
CA ILE A 22 13.40 -21.36 -0.31
C ILE A 22 14.45 -22.01 0.61
N ILE A 23 14.06 -22.69 1.69
CA ILE A 23 14.97 -23.40 2.60
C ILE A 23 15.81 -24.43 1.83
N SER A 24 15.20 -25.21 0.94
CA SER A 24 15.90 -26.21 0.13
C SER A 24 16.96 -25.62 -0.83
N LYS A 25 16.90 -24.32 -1.10
CA LYS A 25 17.84 -23.58 -1.95
C LYS A 25 18.90 -22.81 -1.17
N GLN A 26 18.89 -22.86 0.16
CA GLN A 26 19.95 -22.24 0.96
C GLN A 26 21.28 -22.97 0.69
N LEU A 27 22.27 -22.24 0.19
CA LEU A 27 23.60 -22.77 -0.10
C LEU A 27 24.29 -23.25 1.18
N ALA A 28 25.30 -24.12 1.06
CA ALA A 28 26.04 -24.66 2.20
C ALA A 28 26.61 -23.57 3.12
N ASN A 29 27.04 -22.45 2.54
CA ASN A 29 27.58 -21.29 3.26
C ASN A 29 26.53 -20.39 3.94
N GLY A 30 25.22 -20.69 3.80
CA GLY A 30 24.12 -19.98 4.45
C GLY A 30 23.42 -18.92 3.60
N ALA A 31 23.95 -18.62 2.40
CA ALA A 31 23.41 -17.63 1.48
C ALA A 31 22.37 -18.20 0.50
N TRP A 32 21.80 -17.32 -0.32
CA TRP A 32 21.05 -17.68 -1.53
C TRP A 32 21.64 -16.98 -2.74
N ASP A 33 21.45 -17.62 -3.89
CA ASP A 33 21.91 -17.16 -5.19
C ASP A 33 20.87 -17.55 -6.25
N TYR A 34 21.06 -17.11 -7.49
CA TYR A 34 20.26 -17.58 -8.61
C TYR A 34 20.38 -19.10 -8.77
N THR A 35 19.41 -19.73 -9.44
CA THR A 35 19.42 -21.19 -9.65
C THR A 35 20.63 -21.68 -10.43
N SER A 36 21.18 -20.83 -11.28
CA SER A 36 22.46 -20.99 -11.96
C SER A 36 23.00 -19.62 -12.34
N HIS A 37 24.32 -19.42 -12.26
CA HIS A 37 24.96 -18.16 -12.70
C HIS A 37 26.36 -18.45 -13.28
N PRO A 38 26.80 -17.76 -14.35
CA PRO A 38 28.15 -17.94 -14.92
C PRO A 38 29.31 -17.69 -13.95
N ARG A 39 29.04 -16.94 -12.88
CA ARG A 39 30.03 -16.60 -11.84
C ARG A 39 30.20 -17.71 -10.78
N GLY A 40 29.45 -18.81 -10.90
CA GLY A 40 29.29 -19.78 -9.82
C GLY A 40 28.30 -19.31 -8.75
N LEU A 41 27.97 -20.22 -7.83
CA LEU A 41 27.02 -19.97 -6.74
C LEU A 41 27.79 -19.69 -5.45
N HIS A 42 27.90 -18.42 -5.12
CA HIS A 42 28.62 -17.94 -3.93
C HIS A 42 27.69 -17.28 -2.92
N GLY A 43 26.47 -16.92 -3.35
CA GLY A 43 25.57 -16.07 -2.62
C GLY A 43 25.75 -14.60 -3.00
N ASP A 44 24.63 -13.90 -3.15
CA ASP A 44 24.64 -12.43 -3.28
C ASP A 44 23.68 -11.79 -2.28
N ILE A 45 23.95 -10.54 -1.93
CA ILE A 45 23.21 -9.82 -0.88
C ILE A 45 21.75 -9.56 -1.30
N SER A 46 21.49 -9.36 -2.59
CA SER A 46 20.13 -9.08 -3.10
C SER A 46 19.23 -10.30 -3.03
N VAL A 47 19.66 -11.43 -3.59
CA VAL A 47 18.91 -12.69 -3.61
C VAL A 47 18.76 -13.24 -2.20
N THR A 48 19.84 -13.17 -1.39
CA THR A 48 19.78 -13.55 0.02
C THR A 48 18.77 -12.72 0.78
N GLN A 49 18.73 -11.39 0.58
CA GLN A 49 17.71 -10.55 1.20
C GLN A 49 16.29 -11.01 0.83
N TYR A 50 16.01 -11.28 -0.45
CA TYR A 50 14.66 -11.70 -0.86
C TYR A 50 14.27 -13.07 -0.28
N ALA A 51 15.22 -14.00 -0.16
CA ALA A 51 14.99 -15.27 0.54
C ALA A 51 14.62 -15.02 2.01
N VAL A 52 15.40 -14.20 2.72
CA VAL A 52 15.17 -13.83 4.12
C VAL A 52 13.82 -13.12 4.32
N LEU A 53 13.46 -12.17 3.44
CA LEU A 53 12.16 -11.49 3.47
C LEU A 53 10.98 -12.46 3.20
N GLY A 54 11.18 -13.41 2.28
CA GLY A 54 10.20 -14.44 1.95
C GLY A 54 9.94 -15.35 3.15
N LEU A 55 11.00 -15.84 3.81
CA LEU A 55 10.93 -16.66 5.01
C LEU A 55 10.33 -15.90 6.19
N TRP A 56 10.69 -14.63 6.37
CA TRP A 56 10.16 -13.78 7.43
C TRP A 56 8.65 -13.59 7.24
N THR A 57 8.23 -13.35 6.01
CA THR A 57 6.81 -13.27 5.67
C THR A 57 6.10 -14.59 5.94
N GLY A 58 6.66 -15.72 5.52
CA GLY A 58 6.08 -17.03 5.84
C GLY A 58 5.91 -17.24 7.34
N ALA A 59 6.95 -16.95 8.12
CA ALA A 59 6.93 -17.08 9.58
C ALA A 59 5.83 -16.23 10.24
N ARG A 60 5.61 -15.00 9.78
CA ARG A 60 4.49 -14.14 10.24
C ARG A 60 3.12 -14.75 9.99
N PHE A 61 2.99 -15.60 8.97
CA PHE A 61 1.76 -16.32 8.63
C PHE A 61 1.81 -17.81 9.04
N GLY A 62 2.66 -18.13 10.02
CA GLY A 62 2.68 -19.44 10.67
C GLY A 62 3.49 -20.52 9.94
N ALA A 63 4.19 -20.21 8.85
CA ALA A 63 5.10 -21.16 8.23
C ALA A 63 6.24 -21.52 9.19
N LYS A 64 6.56 -22.81 9.28
CA LYS A 64 7.62 -23.33 10.15
C LYS A 64 8.96 -23.21 9.43
N ILE A 65 9.83 -22.35 9.96
CA ILE A 65 11.18 -22.15 9.44
C ILE A 65 12.17 -22.72 10.46
N PRO A 66 13.02 -23.70 10.10
CA PRO A 66 14.03 -24.23 10.99
C PRO A 66 14.97 -23.14 11.48
N LYS A 67 15.32 -23.15 12.76
CA LYS A 67 16.16 -22.14 13.41
C LYS A 67 17.51 -21.99 12.70
N GLU A 68 18.10 -23.11 12.30
CA GLU A 68 19.40 -23.19 11.63
C GLU A 68 19.42 -22.40 10.32
N THR A 69 18.25 -22.22 9.68
CA THR A 69 18.10 -21.39 8.48
C THR A 69 18.48 -19.94 8.77
N TRP A 70 18.01 -19.40 9.90
CA TRP A 70 18.30 -18.04 10.36
C TRP A 70 19.76 -17.91 10.82
N GLU A 71 20.26 -18.89 11.57
CA GLU A 71 21.64 -18.89 12.07
C GLU A 71 22.64 -18.84 10.92
N ARG A 72 22.47 -19.72 9.92
CA ARG A 72 23.35 -19.78 8.75
C ARG A 72 23.27 -18.51 7.90
N ALA A 73 22.08 -17.94 7.77
CA ALA A 73 21.90 -16.66 7.07
C ALA A 73 22.64 -15.53 7.81
N VAL A 74 22.49 -15.43 9.13
CA VAL A 74 23.18 -14.43 9.96
C VAL A 74 24.69 -14.62 9.89
N GLU A 75 25.18 -15.86 10.06
CA GLU A 75 26.60 -16.19 10.03
C GLU A 75 27.23 -15.79 8.69
N TRP A 76 26.55 -16.05 7.58
CA TRP A 76 27.02 -15.63 6.26
C TRP A 76 27.13 -14.11 6.12
N HIS A 77 26.14 -13.35 6.60
CA HIS A 77 26.21 -11.88 6.59
C HIS A 77 27.33 -11.35 7.48
N LEU A 78 27.54 -11.93 8.67
CA LEU A 78 28.63 -11.55 9.56
C LEU A 78 30.00 -11.75 8.90
N LYS A 79 30.17 -12.85 8.15
CA LYS A 79 31.40 -13.12 7.38
C LYS A 79 31.55 -12.24 6.14
N SER A 80 30.43 -11.82 5.55
CA SER A 80 30.40 -11.07 4.28
C SER A 80 30.50 -9.56 4.45
N ALA A 81 30.19 -9.04 5.64
CA ALA A 81 30.28 -7.61 5.93
C ALA A 81 31.72 -7.10 5.80
N LEU A 82 31.89 -5.94 5.17
CA LEU A 82 33.19 -5.29 5.09
C LEU A 82 33.70 -4.83 6.47
N PRO A 83 35.01 -4.52 6.61
CA PRO A 83 35.56 -4.02 7.86
C PRO A 83 34.94 -2.72 8.38
N ASN A 84 34.18 -1.97 7.57
CA ASN A 84 33.41 -0.81 8.00
C ASN A 84 31.93 -1.11 8.28
N GLY A 85 31.44 -2.32 8.01
CA GLY A 85 30.03 -2.74 8.18
C GLY A 85 29.16 -2.61 6.93
N ALA A 86 29.70 -2.08 5.82
CA ALA A 86 29.00 -2.01 4.54
C ALA A 86 29.00 -3.35 3.79
N PHE A 87 28.16 -3.46 2.76
CA PHE A 87 28.03 -4.68 1.96
C PHE A 87 28.24 -4.42 0.47
N ASN A 88 28.98 -5.32 -0.16
CA ASN A 88 29.13 -5.43 -1.62
C ASN A 88 27.97 -6.25 -2.19
N TYR A 89 27.78 -6.25 -3.52
CA TYR A 89 26.74 -7.08 -4.13
C TYR A 89 27.02 -8.58 -3.96
N VAL A 90 28.16 -9.05 -4.47
CA VAL A 90 28.64 -10.43 -4.31
C VAL A 90 29.95 -10.41 -3.51
N PRO A 91 29.94 -10.85 -2.25
CA PRO A 91 31.12 -10.80 -1.38
C PRO A 91 32.36 -11.47 -2.01
N GLY A 92 33.51 -10.81 -1.92
CA GLY A 92 34.79 -11.33 -2.43
C GLY A 92 34.98 -11.29 -3.95
N THR A 93 34.07 -10.67 -4.71
CA THR A 93 34.16 -10.58 -6.18
C THR A 93 34.05 -9.13 -6.66
N THR A 94 34.22 -8.93 -7.98
CA THR A 94 33.95 -7.66 -8.67
C THR A 94 32.59 -7.63 -9.37
N ASP A 95 31.69 -8.58 -9.06
CA ASP A 95 30.37 -8.63 -9.66
C ASP A 95 29.44 -7.54 -9.12
N GLY A 96 28.55 -7.05 -9.99
CA GLY A 96 27.59 -5.99 -9.69
C GLY A 96 28.00 -4.59 -10.17
N PHE A 97 27.12 -3.62 -9.93
CA PHE A 97 27.26 -2.26 -10.45
C PHE A 97 28.52 -1.55 -9.93
N ALA A 98 28.82 -1.69 -8.64
CA ALA A 98 29.95 -1.04 -7.99
C ALA A 98 31.29 -1.80 -8.16
N LYS A 99 31.35 -2.83 -9.01
CA LYS A 99 32.57 -3.60 -9.33
C LYS A 99 33.34 -4.11 -8.09
N GLY A 100 32.62 -4.66 -7.12
CA GLY A 100 33.19 -5.12 -5.86
C GLY A 100 33.30 -4.05 -4.77
N GLY A 101 32.84 -2.83 -5.04
CA GLY A 101 32.61 -1.80 -4.03
C GLY A 101 31.27 -1.96 -3.31
N PRO A 102 31.14 -1.39 -2.09
CA PRO A 102 29.88 -1.39 -1.36
C PRO A 102 28.91 -0.33 -1.89
N THR A 103 27.62 -0.66 -1.96
CA THR A 103 26.54 0.30 -2.31
C THR A 103 25.63 0.56 -1.12
N LEU A 104 24.89 1.67 -1.16
CA LEU A 104 23.87 1.95 -0.15
C LEU A 104 22.80 0.85 -0.13
N THR A 105 22.28 0.48 -1.30
CA THR A 105 21.24 -0.54 -1.43
C THR A 105 21.67 -1.88 -0.85
N MET A 106 22.89 -2.35 -1.14
CA MET A 106 23.38 -3.62 -0.59
C MET A 106 23.66 -3.53 0.90
N THR A 107 24.13 -2.39 1.38
CA THR A 107 24.34 -2.16 2.82
C THR A 107 23.00 -2.22 3.58
N ALA A 108 21.96 -1.57 3.08
CA ALA A 108 20.62 -1.64 3.64
C ALA A 108 20.01 -3.06 3.56
N ALA A 109 20.27 -3.78 2.48
CA ALA A 109 19.80 -5.16 2.29
C ALA A 109 20.45 -6.16 3.28
N GLY A 110 21.78 -6.09 3.42
CA GLY A 110 22.51 -6.90 4.39
C GLY A 110 22.12 -6.56 5.82
N GLY A 111 21.98 -5.27 6.13
CA GLY A 111 21.50 -4.80 7.43
C GLY A 111 20.09 -5.28 7.77
N SER A 112 19.16 -5.23 6.81
CA SER A 112 17.80 -5.74 6.96
C SER A 112 17.79 -7.23 7.27
N SER A 113 18.64 -8.01 6.58
CA SER A 113 18.75 -9.45 6.80
C SER A 113 19.30 -9.79 8.19
N LEU A 114 20.30 -9.04 8.66
CA LEU A 114 20.81 -9.16 10.03
C LEU A 114 19.73 -8.82 11.07
N LEU A 115 18.94 -7.76 10.86
CA LEU A 115 17.86 -7.36 11.77
C LEU A 115 16.74 -8.41 11.84
N ILE A 116 16.36 -9.01 10.71
CA ILE A 116 15.36 -10.09 10.67
C ILE A 116 15.90 -11.34 11.36
N GLY A 117 17.14 -11.74 11.07
CA GLY A 117 17.77 -12.86 11.76
C GLY A 117 17.85 -12.61 13.26
N TYR A 118 18.21 -11.39 13.68
CA TYR A 118 18.26 -11.01 15.09
C TYR A 118 16.89 -11.09 15.77
N MET A 119 15.84 -10.61 15.09
CA MET A 119 14.45 -10.70 15.54
C MET A 119 14.02 -12.15 15.80
N HIS A 120 14.41 -13.09 14.94
CA HIS A 120 14.03 -14.49 15.08
C HIS A 120 14.88 -15.26 16.10
N LEU A 121 16.16 -14.94 16.23
CA LEU A 121 17.07 -15.64 17.15
C LEU A 121 16.97 -15.10 18.58
N TYR A 122 16.73 -13.80 18.75
CA TYR A 122 16.74 -13.09 20.03
C TYR A 122 15.62 -12.02 20.13
N PRO A 123 14.35 -12.41 20.07
CA PRO A 123 13.21 -11.49 19.95
C PRO A 123 13.13 -10.44 21.06
N SER A 124 13.33 -10.83 22.33
CA SER A 124 13.28 -9.90 23.47
C SER A 124 14.37 -8.85 23.39
N ARG A 125 15.58 -9.24 22.97
CA ARG A 125 16.69 -8.30 22.84
C ARG A 125 16.57 -7.44 21.59
N TYR A 126 16.04 -7.98 20.49
CA TYR A 126 15.67 -7.19 19.31
C TYR A 126 14.65 -6.10 19.67
N ALA A 127 13.64 -6.43 20.48
CA ALA A 127 12.67 -5.46 20.97
C ALA A 127 13.35 -4.34 21.78
N SER A 128 14.21 -4.67 22.75
CA SER A 128 14.98 -3.67 23.51
C SER A 128 15.95 -2.86 22.65
N PHE A 129 16.62 -3.49 21.69
CA PHE A 129 17.56 -2.83 20.78
C PHE A 129 16.86 -1.74 19.96
N THR A 130 15.65 -2.02 19.48
CA THR A 130 14.88 -1.12 18.61
C THR A 130 14.04 -0.08 19.36
N GLN A 131 13.94 -0.15 20.70
CA GLN A 131 13.30 0.90 21.50
C GLN A 131 14.11 2.21 21.50
N ASN A 132 15.44 2.13 21.42
CA ASN A 132 16.33 3.29 21.36
C ASN A 132 16.41 3.83 19.92
N ARG A 133 15.33 4.48 19.45
CA ARG A 133 15.26 5.05 18.09
C ARG A 133 16.33 6.11 17.86
N THR A 134 16.96 6.08 16.68
CA THR A 134 17.82 7.17 16.20
C THR A 134 16.93 8.30 15.69
N LYS A 135 16.98 9.44 16.38
CA LYS A 135 16.26 10.67 16.00
C LYS A 135 17.18 11.62 15.23
N PRO A 136 16.64 12.44 14.32
CA PRO A 136 17.40 13.54 13.73
C PRO A 136 17.82 14.54 14.81
N ASN A 137 18.98 15.17 14.64
CA ASN A 137 19.37 16.32 15.48
C ASN A 137 18.30 17.41 15.38
N GLU A 138 17.89 17.97 16.51
CA GLU A 138 16.99 19.13 16.51
C GLU A 138 17.69 20.27 15.76
N PRO A 139 17.08 20.84 14.70
CA PRO A 139 17.61 22.06 14.13
C PRO A 139 17.65 23.11 15.23
N THR A 140 18.78 23.80 15.39
CA THR A 140 18.88 24.99 16.25
C THR A 140 17.69 25.90 15.94
N LYS A 141 16.91 26.26 16.96
CA LYS A 141 15.72 27.13 16.86
C LYS A 141 16.04 28.40 16.08
N GLY A 142 15.91 28.35 14.76
CA GLY A 142 15.64 29.52 13.95
C GLY A 142 14.19 29.93 14.22
N ASN A 143 13.91 31.23 14.17
CA ASN A 143 12.58 31.80 14.36
C ASN A 143 11.63 31.45 13.20
N SER A 144 11.49 30.16 12.90
CA SER A 144 10.49 29.62 12.00
C SER A 144 9.21 29.35 12.79
N PRO A 145 8.03 29.74 12.28
CA PRO A 145 6.79 29.63 13.03
C PRO A 145 6.24 28.18 13.17
N LEU A 146 6.96 27.16 12.72
CA LEU A 146 6.55 25.76 12.78
C LEU A 146 7.47 24.97 13.72
N GLU A 147 6.91 24.36 14.76
CA GLU A 147 7.59 23.39 15.62
C GLU A 147 7.24 21.96 15.17
N ARG A 148 8.21 21.06 15.32
CA ARG A 148 8.13 19.64 14.93
C ARG A 148 7.24 18.89 15.93
N VAL A 149 6.17 18.25 15.46
CA VAL A 149 5.33 17.38 16.30
C VAL A 149 6.06 16.05 16.51
N SER A 150 6.34 15.70 17.77
CA SER A 150 6.90 14.39 18.12
C SER A 150 5.87 13.29 17.91
N THR A 151 6.21 12.29 17.10
CA THR A 151 5.43 11.06 16.96
C THR A 151 5.53 10.22 18.23
N THR A 152 4.37 9.91 18.80
CA THR A 152 4.22 8.99 19.93
C THR A 152 4.36 7.55 19.43
N THR A 153 5.33 6.83 19.99
CA THR A 153 5.59 5.41 19.73
C THR A 153 4.47 4.56 20.34
N LEU A 154 3.76 3.77 19.53
CA LEU A 154 2.94 2.66 20.03
C LEU A 154 3.82 1.42 20.27
N PRO A 155 3.55 0.63 21.32
CA PRO A 155 4.30 -0.60 21.59
C PRO A 155 4.07 -1.63 20.48
N GLY A 156 5.16 -2.16 19.90
CA GLY A 156 5.11 -3.19 18.86
C GLY A 156 4.42 -4.48 19.32
N LYS A 157 3.80 -5.20 18.38
CA LYS A 157 3.20 -6.52 18.65
C LYS A 157 4.27 -7.52 19.18
N PRO A 158 3.87 -8.51 20.01
CA PRO A 158 4.79 -9.54 20.49
C PRO A 158 5.42 -10.30 19.31
N VAL A 159 6.74 -10.36 19.31
CA VAL A 159 7.56 -11.16 18.38
C VAL A 159 7.54 -12.63 18.85
N PRO A 160 7.50 -13.64 17.95
CA PRO A 160 7.50 -15.05 18.34
C PRO A 160 8.62 -15.43 19.31
N GLU A 161 8.35 -16.35 20.23
CA GLU A 161 9.32 -16.89 21.20
C GLU A 161 10.53 -17.51 20.49
N GLY A 162 11.71 -16.94 20.72
CA GLY A 162 12.97 -17.35 20.09
C GLY A 162 13.74 -18.31 21.00
N ALA A 163 14.39 -19.31 20.40
CA ALA A 163 15.09 -20.37 21.12
C ALA A 163 16.56 -20.04 21.51
N GLY A 164 17.06 -18.83 21.19
CA GLY A 164 18.46 -18.45 21.39
C GLY A 164 19.42 -19.15 20.42
N SER A 165 20.49 -18.48 19.98
CA SER A 165 21.48 -18.99 19.01
C SER A 165 22.84 -19.33 19.64
N GLU A 166 23.64 -20.14 18.94
CA GLU A 166 25.09 -20.28 19.23
C GLU A 166 25.87 -19.02 18.86
N ILE A 167 25.34 -18.17 17.96
CA ILE A 167 25.93 -16.88 17.60
C ILE A 167 25.60 -15.86 18.69
N PRO A 168 26.55 -15.33 19.48
CA PRO A 168 26.25 -14.41 20.56
C PRO A 168 25.45 -13.18 20.08
N ALA A 169 24.41 -12.81 20.82
CA ALA A 169 23.55 -11.68 20.48
C ALA A 169 24.35 -10.37 20.32
N GLU A 170 25.36 -10.17 21.17
CA GLU A 170 26.26 -9.01 21.14
C GLU A 170 27.03 -8.90 19.83
N THR A 171 27.38 -10.04 19.21
CA THR A 171 28.06 -10.08 17.91
C THR A 171 27.13 -9.57 16.81
N ILE A 172 25.86 -9.99 16.83
CA ILE A 172 24.85 -9.55 15.87
C ILE A 172 24.54 -8.06 16.08
N GLU A 173 24.35 -7.62 17.32
CA GLU A 173 24.12 -6.20 17.64
C GLU A 173 25.28 -5.31 17.19
N ALA A 174 26.53 -5.71 17.44
CA ALA A 174 27.71 -4.97 17.03
C ALA A 174 27.78 -4.83 15.50
N ALA A 175 27.47 -5.91 14.78
CA ALA A 175 27.40 -5.88 13.32
C ALA A 175 26.30 -4.94 12.81
N ILE A 176 25.08 -5.02 13.37
CA ILE A 176 23.96 -4.13 13.01
C ILE A 176 24.33 -2.67 13.25
N ARG A 177 24.90 -2.32 14.43
CA ARG A 177 25.33 -0.95 14.74
C ARG A 177 26.37 -0.44 13.76
N LYS A 178 27.32 -1.29 13.39
CA LYS A 178 28.36 -0.97 12.42
C LYS A 178 27.79 -0.74 11.02
N THR A 179 26.85 -1.57 10.58
CA THR A 179 26.12 -1.39 9.32
C THR A 179 25.29 -0.12 9.31
N LEU A 180 24.58 0.19 10.39
CA LEU A 180 23.86 1.47 10.54
C LEU A 180 24.79 2.67 10.45
N GLY A 181 25.96 2.62 11.11
CA GLY A 181 26.97 3.67 11.02
C GLY A 181 27.56 3.83 9.62
N ALA A 182 27.87 2.72 8.94
CA ALA A 182 28.37 2.73 7.57
C ALA A 182 27.36 3.30 6.58
N PHE A 183 26.09 2.95 6.75
CA PHE A 183 24.98 3.47 5.95
C PHE A 183 24.80 4.97 6.20
N ALA A 184 24.70 5.38 7.47
CA ALA A 184 24.50 6.78 7.83
C ALA A 184 25.63 7.71 7.35
N ALA A 185 26.88 7.23 7.34
CA ALA A 185 28.03 8.00 6.85
C ALA A 185 28.00 8.27 5.33
N ARG A 186 27.20 7.51 4.58
CA ARG A 186 27.11 7.60 3.11
C ARG A 186 25.71 7.92 2.60
N TYR A 187 24.72 8.05 3.50
CA TYR A 187 23.33 8.20 3.12
C TYR A 187 23.13 9.34 2.11
N GLN A 188 22.29 9.09 1.13
CA GLN A 188 21.82 10.05 0.14
C GLN A 188 20.34 9.78 -0.17
N PRO A 189 19.56 10.80 -0.58
CA PRO A 189 18.14 10.63 -0.93
C PRO A 189 17.91 9.85 -2.24
N GLU A 190 18.99 9.40 -2.87
CA GLU A 190 19.03 8.61 -4.10
C GLU A 190 20.15 7.58 -3.96
N ALA A 191 20.03 6.46 -4.65
CA ALA A 191 21.10 5.49 -4.78
C ALA A 191 22.30 6.14 -5.46
N ASP A 192 23.50 5.84 -4.95
CA ASP A 192 24.76 6.22 -5.55
C ASP A 192 24.99 5.53 -6.90
N ILE A 193 24.54 4.28 -7.01
CA ILE A 193 24.63 3.48 -8.22
C ILE A 193 23.58 2.36 -8.23
N GLY A 194 23.13 1.97 -9.42
CA GLY A 194 22.17 0.89 -9.63
C GLY A 194 20.73 1.41 -9.65
N ASP A 195 19.79 0.54 -9.25
CA ASP A 195 18.35 0.78 -9.40
C ASP A 195 17.77 1.62 -8.24
N GLN A 196 17.20 2.79 -8.55
CA GLN A 196 16.66 3.72 -7.55
C GLN A 196 15.37 3.20 -6.91
N ALA A 197 14.47 2.61 -7.69
CA ALA A 197 13.23 2.06 -7.18
C ALA A 197 13.50 0.99 -6.10
N TYR A 198 14.48 0.13 -6.37
CA TYR A 198 14.95 -0.87 -5.42
C TYR A 198 15.67 -0.28 -4.22
N TYR A 199 16.42 0.82 -4.40
CA TYR A 199 17.01 1.56 -3.28
C TYR A 199 15.94 2.07 -2.31
N TYR A 200 14.91 2.77 -2.79
CA TYR A 200 13.81 3.26 -1.93
C TYR A 200 13.14 2.12 -1.18
N TYR A 201 12.76 1.05 -1.88
CA TYR A 201 12.17 -0.14 -1.29
C TYR A 201 13.03 -0.77 -0.17
N THR A 202 14.36 -0.77 -0.35
CA THR A 202 15.31 -1.37 0.59
C THR A 202 15.62 -0.43 1.75
N LEU A 203 15.71 0.88 1.50
CA LEU A 203 15.89 1.93 2.50
C LEU A 203 14.75 1.92 3.52
N GLU A 204 13.49 1.93 3.06
CA GLU A 204 12.34 1.91 3.97
C GLU A 204 12.33 0.67 4.84
N ARG A 205 12.66 -0.50 4.28
CA ARG A 205 12.79 -1.75 5.05
C ARG A 205 13.85 -1.67 6.11
N PHE A 206 15.05 -1.22 5.73
CA PHE A 206 16.17 -1.16 6.65
C PHE A 206 15.89 -0.19 7.79
N ALA A 207 15.40 1.01 7.47
CA ALA A 207 15.02 2.00 8.46
C ALA A 207 13.88 1.50 9.36
N ALA A 208 12.84 0.90 8.78
CA ALA A 208 11.73 0.35 9.53
C ALA A 208 12.19 -0.76 10.47
N LEU A 209 13.00 -1.72 10.02
CA LEU A 209 13.53 -2.84 10.83
C LEU A 209 14.49 -2.36 11.93
N ALA A 210 15.25 -1.29 11.69
CA ALA A 210 16.12 -0.67 12.68
C ALA A 210 15.38 0.27 13.65
N ASN A 211 14.13 0.62 13.34
CA ASN A 211 13.39 1.71 13.98
C ASN A 211 14.16 3.05 13.93
N ALA A 212 14.73 3.35 12.77
CA ALA A 212 15.50 4.56 12.52
C ALA A 212 14.61 5.63 11.86
N GLU A 213 14.46 6.79 12.51
CA GLU A 213 13.78 7.96 11.94
C GLU A 213 14.73 8.83 11.11
N ALA A 214 16.04 8.74 11.41
CA ALA A 214 17.07 9.47 10.71
C ALA A 214 18.35 8.65 10.53
N PHE A 215 19.11 9.01 9.50
CA PHE A 215 20.49 8.56 9.31
C PHE A 215 21.41 9.77 9.42
N GLY A 216 22.11 9.89 10.55
CA GLY A 216 22.85 11.11 10.88
C GLY A 216 21.90 12.30 11.05
N ASN A 217 22.11 13.37 10.29
CA ASN A 217 21.27 14.57 10.29
C ASN A 217 20.12 14.51 9.27
N HIS A 218 19.95 13.38 8.57
CA HIS A 218 19.02 13.27 7.47
C HIS A 218 17.70 12.63 7.90
N ASP A 219 16.59 13.34 7.65
CA ASP A 219 15.25 12.76 7.72
C ASP A 219 15.00 12.01 6.41
N TRP A 220 15.44 10.75 6.40
CA TRP A 220 15.52 9.97 5.17
C TRP A 220 14.18 9.83 4.46
N PHE A 221 13.10 9.71 5.23
CA PHE A 221 11.76 9.52 4.67
C PHE A 221 11.26 10.82 4.05
N GLN A 222 11.39 11.95 4.76
CA GLN A 222 10.98 13.24 4.24
C GLN A 222 11.77 13.61 2.97
N GLU A 223 13.10 13.52 3.02
CA GLU A 223 13.97 13.90 1.89
C GLU A 223 13.66 13.08 0.62
N CYS A 224 13.52 11.77 0.76
CA CYS A 224 13.17 10.90 -0.37
C CYS A 224 11.73 11.12 -0.85
N SER A 225 10.76 11.29 0.07
CA SER A 225 9.34 11.47 -0.30
C SER A 225 9.10 12.78 -1.03
N GLU A 226 9.69 13.88 -0.56
CA GLU A 226 9.59 15.19 -1.24
C GLU A 226 10.12 15.13 -2.67
N LYS A 227 11.23 14.42 -2.89
CA LYS A 227 11.77 14.20 -4.23
C LYS A 227 10.80 13.38 -5.07
N LEU A 228 10.37 12.21 -4.58
CA LEU A 228 9.49 11.32 -5.32
C LEU A 228 8.16 12.00 -5.68
N LEU A 229 7.58 12.81 -4.80
CA LEU A 229 6.36 13.57 -5.10
C LEU A 229 6.58 14.60 -6.22
N ARG A 230 7.76 15.23 -6.31
CA ARG A 230 8.09 16.12 -7.44
C ARG A 230 8.27 15.37 -8.77
N GLU A 231 8.61 14.09 -8.71
CA GLU A 231 8.90 13.24 -9.87
C GLU A 231 7.73 12.36 -10.31
N GLN A 232 6.60 12.43 -9.59
CA GLN A 232 5.41 11.68 -9.96
C GLN A 232 4.85 12.22 -11.28
N ALA A 233 4.66 11.33 -12.26
CA ALA A 233 4.02 11.67 -13.52
C ALA A 233 2.53 11.97 -13.33
N ALA A 234 1.93 12.69 -14.28
CA ALA A 234 0.51 13.05 -14.23
C ALA A 234 -0.45 11.85 -14.15
N ASP A 235 -0.01 10.68 -14.63
CA ASP A 235 -0.78 9.43 -14.57
C ASP A 235 -0.57 8.62 -13.28
N GLY A 236 0.16 9.21 -12.31
CA GLY A 236 0.50 8.65 -11.01
C GLY A 236 1.74 7.75 -10.99
N SER A 237 2.38 7.50 -12.15
CA SER A 237 3.55 6.62 -12.25
C SER A 237 4.86 7.28 -11.84
N TRP A 238 5.86 6.46 -11.54
CA TRP A 238 7.26 6.87 -11.39
C TRP A 238 8.13 6.15 -12.42
N SER A 239 9.20 6.81 -12.88
CA SER A 239 10.17 6.24 -13.82
C SER A 239 11.58 6.42 -13.26
N VAL A 240 11.93 5.63 -12.25
CA VAL A 240 13.22 5.72 -11.53
C VAL A 240 13.98 4.38 -11.53
N SER A 241 13.41 3.31 -12.05
CA SER A 241 14.08 2.03 -12.22
C SER A 241 14.86 2.05 -13.53
N GLN A 242 16.04 1.46 -13.52
CA GLN A 242 16.81 1.30 -14.75
C GLN A 242 16.19 0.28 -15.72
N TYR A 243 15.18 -0.48 -15.25
CA TYR A 243 14.43 -1.45 -16.04
C TYR A 243 13.11 -0.89 -16.59
N ASP A 244 12.77 0.36 -16.26
CA ASP A 244 11.58 1.00 -16.80
C ASP A 244 11.71 1.23 -18.31
N SER A 245 10.57 1.18 -18.99
CA SER A 245 10.43 1.57 -20.40
C SER A 245 9.31 2.62 -20.53
N PRO A 246 9.19 3.32 -21.68
CA PRO A 246 8.07 4.22 -21.91
C PRO A 246 6.69 3.56 -21.74
N ASP A 247 6.59 2.27 -22.03
CA ASP A 247 5.34 1.50 -22.01
C ASP A 247 5.10 0.74 -20.70
N ASP A 248 6.13 0.54 -19.88
CA ASP A 248 6.05 -0.18 -18.60
C ASP A 248 6.93 0.47 -17.53
N ARG A 249 6.25 1.06 -16.54
CA ARG A 249 6.81 1.71 -15.35
C ARG A 249 6.33 1.03 -14.07
N SER A 250 5.87 -0.22 -14.19
CA SER A 250 5.20 -0.94 -13.10
C SER A 250 6.15 -1.22 -11.94
N VAL A 251 7.43 -1.51 -12.21
CA VAL A 251 8.45 -1.79 -11.18
C VAL A 251 8.66 -0.56 -10.32
N SER A 252 8.99 0.59 -10.94
CA SER A 252 9.16 1.84 -10.21
C SER A 252 7.93 2.22 -9.43
N THR A 253 6.77 2.20 -10.09
CA THR A 253 5.52 2.60 -9.46
C THR A 253 5.21 1.71 -8.26
N SER A 254 5.42 0.39 -8.37
CA SER A 254 5.18 -0.54 -7.26
C SER A 254 6.12 -0.32 -6.07
N LEU A 255 7.43 -0.20 -6.32
CA LEU A 255 8.43 -0.08 -5.26
C LEU A 255 8.40 1.30 -4.57
N VAL A 256 8.17 2.37 -5.34
CA VAL A 256 7.96 3.72 -4.80
C VAL A 256 6.68 3.78 -3.99
N THR A 257 5.59 3.15 -4.46
CA THR A 257 4.35 3.08 -3.67
C THR A 257 4.58 2.36 -2.34
N LEU A 258 5.29 1.23 -2.35
CA LEU A 258 5.62 0.49 -1.12
C LEU A 258 6.46 1.33 -0.14
N PHE A 259 7.40 2.13 -0.66
CA PHE A 259 8.20 3.08 0.10
C PHE A 259 7.33 4.18 0.73
N LEU A 260 6.54 4.89 -0.08
CA LEU A 260 5.69 6.01 0.38
C LEU A 260 4.64 5.54 1.40
N LEU A 261 4.10 4.34 1.24
CA LEU A 261 3.16 3.74 2.19
C LEU A 261 3.81 3.31 3.52
N ARG A 262 5.14 3.38 3.64
CA ARG A 262 5.92 2.83 4.76
C ARG A 262 5.48 1.42 5.13
N SER A 263 5.37 0.56 4.11
CA SER A 263 4.70 -0.73 4.22
C SER A 263 5.34 -1.63 5.28
N THR A 264 6.68 -1.61 5.42
CA THR A 264 7.38 -2.36 6.46
C THR A 264 7.17 -1.73 7.83
N GLY A 265 7.19 -0.40 7.90
CA GLY A 265 6.79 0.35 9.08
C GLY A 265 5.41 -0.06 9.60
N LYS A 266 4.40 -0.16 8.71
CA LYS A 266 3.04 -0.61 9.06
C LYS A 266 3.02 -2.04 9.58
N ILE A 267 3.74 -2.98 8.94
CA ILE A 267 3.85 -4.37 9.41
C ILE A 267 4.42 -4.46 10.83
N LEU A 268 5.35 -3.56 11.18
CA LEU A 268 6.03 -3.51 12.47
C LEU A 268 5.38 -2.59 13.50
N ASN A 269 4.25 -1.93 13.18
CA ASN A 269 3.66 -0.84 13.97
C ASN A 269 4.64 0.32 14.27
N ARG A 270 5.52 0.65 13.32
CA ARG A 270 6.52 1.73 13.39
C ARG A 270 6.21 2.90 12.45
N ALA A 271 5.09 2.82 11.74
CA ALA A 271 4.49 3.89 10.98
C ALA A 271 3.01 3.93 11.38
N GLU A 272 2.59 5.03 12.00
CA GLU A 272 1.17 5.40 12.09
C GLU A 272 0.61 5.49 10.66
N PRO A 273 -0.68 5.23 10.44
CA PRO A 273 -1.34 5.51 9.17
C PRO A 273 -1.47 7.03 8.99
N ASN A 274 -0.35 7.74 8.76
CA ASN A 274 -0.39 9.10 8.25
C ASN A 274 -0.62 9.03 6.74
N PHE A 275 -1.83 8.64 6.33
CA PHE A 275 -2.38 9.26 5.12
C PHE A 275 -2.64 10.70 5.53
N GLY A 276 -1.77 11.60 5.10
CA GLY A 276 -2.03 13.02 5.27
C GLY A 276 -3.37 13.32 4.59
N ASP A 277 -4.32 13.79 5.39
CA ASP A 277 -5.28 14.78 4.92
C ASP A 277 -4.48 15.84 4.17
N GLY A 278 -4.56 15.79 2.85
CA GLY A 278 -3.96 16.81 2.02
C GLY A 278 -4.69 18.12 2.29
N LEU A 279 -4.12 18.99 3.11
CA LEU A 279 -4.58 20.38 3.28
C LEU A 279 -3.43 21.30 3.68
N LEU A 280 -2.94 22.02 2.67
CA LEU A 280 -2.60 23.45 2.65
C LEU A 280 -2.17 24.12 3.98
N ALA A 281 -0.94 24.65 3.94
CA ALA A 281 -0.40 25.78 4.69
C ALA A 281 -1.27 26.44 5.78
N GLY A 282 -0.84 26.28 7.05
CA GLY A 282 -0.98 27.32 8.08
C GLY A 282 -2.01 27.08 9.18
N GLY A 283 -1.81 26.09 10.06
CA GLY A 283 -2.61 25.90 11.27
C GLY A 283 -1.80 26.09 12.55
N ARG A 284 -1.96 27.22 13.26
CA ARG A 284 -1.58 27.38 14.68
C ARG A 284 -2.86 27.52 15.50
N GLY A 285 -3.01 26.72 16.56
CA GLY A 285 -4.11 26.84 17.53
C GLY A 285 -5.15 25.70 17.52
N LEU A 286 -4.75 24.51 17.11
CA LEU A 286 -5.60 23.32 17.03
C LEU A 286 -5.51 22.50 18.34
N PRO A 287 -6.63 21.94 18.87
CA PRO A 287 -6.60 20.97 19.98
C PRO A 287 -5.88 19.67 19.61
N ASP A 288 -5.44 18.92 20.62
CA ASP A 288 -4.63 17.69 20.46
C ASP A 288 -5.37 16.54 19.73
N ASP A 289 -6.70 16.59 19.62
CA ASP A 289 -7.52 15.65 18.86
C ASP A 289 -8.48 16.42 17.93
N LEU A 290 -8.18 16.37 16.63
CA LEU A 290 -8.94 17.06 15.58
C LEU A 290 -9.95 16.17 14.87
N ALA A 291 -9.90 14.85 15.10
CA ALA A 291 -10.87 13.92 14.53
C ALA A 291 -12.28 14.23 15.03
N ALA A 292 -12.33 14.72 16.26
CA ALA A 292 -13.50 15.24 16.89
C ALA A 292 -13.60 16.78 16.71
N ALA A 293 -13.45 17.45 15.56
CA ALA A 293 -13.84 18.87 15.44
C ALA A 293 -14.54 19.33 14.13
N THR A 294 -15.59 20.17 14.22
CA THR A 294 -16.24 20.92 13.12
C THR A 294 -16.08 22.44 13.29
N PHE A 295 -15.98 23.17 12.18
CA PHE A 295 -15.78 24.62 12.14
C PHE A 295 -17.00 25.33 11.55
N ASP A 296 -17.62 26.25 12.30
CA ASP A 296 -18.80 27.02 11.85
C ASP A 296 -18.46 28.40 11.24
N GLY A 297 -17.17 28.67 11.04
CA GLY A 297 -16.68 29.96 10.55
C GLY A 297 -16.34 30.99 11.64
N ARG A 298 -16.59 30.71 12.93
CA ARG A 298 -16.18 31.55 14.07
C ARG A 298 -15.62 30.78 15.25
N THR A 299 -16.01 29.51 15.45
CA THR A 299 -15.61 28.66 16.58
C THR A 299 -15.42 27.19 16.14
N MET A 300 -14.50 26.47 16.80
CA MET A 300 -14.34 25.02 16.66
C MET A 300 -15.22 24.29 17.70
N GLN A 301 -15.99 23.28 17.28
CA GLN A 301 -16.81 22.42 18.14
C GLN A 301 -16.39 20.96 17.99
N GLU A 302 -16.58 20.11 18.99
CA GLU A 302 -16.17 18.71 18.88
C GLU A 302 -17.06 17.89 17.90
N LYS A 303 -16.50 17.22 16.87
CA LYS A 303 -17.17 16.17 16.04
C LYS A 303 -17.52 14.98 16.94
N LYS A 304 -18.77 14.54 16.84
CA LYS A 304 -19.27 13.39 17.61
C LYS A 304 -18.57 12.10 17.17
N LYS A 305 -18.26 11.22 18.14
CA LYS A 305 -17.88 9.82 17.89
C LYS A 305 -18.86 9.18 16.89
N PRO A 306 -18.40 8.23 16.06
CA PRO A 306 -19.26 7.58 15.09
C PRO A 306 -20.52 7.04 15.76
N ALA A 307 -21.67 7.27 15.11
CA ALA A 307 -22.99 7.11 15.72
C ALA A 307 -23.39 5.65 15.99
N GLY A 308 -22.54 4.67 15.64
CA GLY A 308 -22.78 3.26 15.88
C GLY A 308 -21.97 2.33 14.97
N PRO A 309 -22.23 1.02 15.03
CA PRO A 309 -21.67 0.02 14.11
C PRO A 309 -22.16 0.22 12.66
N LEU A 310 -21.43 -0.34 11.68
CA LEU A 310 -21.66 -0.12 10.23
C LEU A 310 -23.08 -0.43 9.77
N ASP A 311 -23.71 -1.47 10.33
CA ASP A 311 -25.09 -1.85 10.01
C ASP A 311 -26.10 -0.81 10.46
N GLU A 312 -25.89 -0.20 11.64
CA GLU A 312 -26.72 0.90 12.14
C GLU A 312 -26.55 2.18 11.29
N LEU A 313 -25.32 2.49 10.88
CA LEU A 313 -25.03 3.63 9.99
C LEU A 313 -25.67 3.45 8.61
N LEU A 314 -25.54 2.27 8.02
CA LEU A 314 -26.22 1.96 6.75
C LEU A 314 -27.74 1.96 6.92
N ALA A 315 -28.26 1.48 8.04
CA ALA A 315 -29.69 1.50 8.31
C ALA A 315 -30.21 2.93 8.55
N SER A 316 -29.39 3.84 9.10
CA SER A 316 -29.79 5.23 9.30
C SER A 316 -29.93 5.98 7.98
N LEU A 317 -29.14 5.63 6.94
CA LEU A 317 -29.34 6.17 5.59
C LEU A 317 -30.72 5.86 4.99
N ALA A 318 -31.39 4.80 5.45
CA ALA A 318 -32.73 4.45 4.99
C ALA A 318 -33.85 5.24 5.71
N LYS A 319 -33.54 5.95 6.80
CA LYS A 319 -34.54 6.68 7.59
C LYS A 319 -34.74 8.08 7.00
N THR A 320 -35.99 8.46 6.76
CA THR A 320 -36.35 9.84 6.40
C THR A 320 -36.41 10.71 7.65
N GLY A 321 -35.54 11.73 7.77
CA GLY A 321 -35.50 12.68 8.88
C GLY A 321 -34.26 13.60 8.84
N ASP A 322 -34.09 14.46 9.86
CA ASP A 322 -32.94 15.37 10.05
C ASP A 322 -31.65 14.62 10.42
N ILE A 323 -31.20 13.73 9.54
CA ILE A 323 -29.89 13.06 9.65
C ILE A 323 -28.94 13.77 8.70
N ASP A 324 -27.77 14.17 9.18
CA ASP A 324 -26.70 14.66 8.33
C ASP A 324 -26.13 13.51 7.51
N ILE A 325 -26.64 13.36 6.28
CA ILE A 325 -26.25 12.29 5.36
C ILE A 325 -24.74 12.34 5.08
N SER A 326 -24.15 13.53 4.98
CA SER A 326 -22.72 13.70 4.72
C SER A 326 -21.89 13.14 5.87
N GLU A 327 -22.28 13.43 7.12
CA GLU A 327 -21.58 12.91 8.30
C GLU A 327 -21.66 11.38 8.38
N VAL A 328 -22.83 10.79 8.09
CA VAL A 328 -23.01 9.33 8.07
C VAL A 328 -22.20 8.69 6.94
N GLN A 329 -22.11 9.34 5.77
CA GLN A 329 -21.31 8.87 4.65
C GLN A 329 -19.83 8.80 4.98
N ASP A 330 -19.28 9.86 5.59
CA ASP A 330 -17.88 9.90 6.00
C ASP A 330 -17.55 8.74 6.97
N GLN A 331 -18.42 8.49 7.95
CA GLN A 331 -18.27 7.40 8.90
C GLN A 331 -18.34 6.01 8.22
N ILE A 332 -19.23 5.83 7.25
CA ILE A 332 -19.31 4.58 6.48
C ILE A 332 -18.04 4.38 5.66
N VAL A 333 -17.53 5.41 5.00
CA VAL A 333 -16.30 5.35 4.20
C VAL A 333 -15.12 4.97 5.10
N GLU A 334 -14.98 5.63 6.24
CA GLU A 334 -13.94 5.35 7.23
C GLU A 334 -14.01 3.89 7.73
N GLN A 335 -15.18 3.44 8.18
CA GLN A 335 -15.35 2.07 8.69
C GLN A 335 -15.10 1.00 7.62
N VAL A 336 -15.40 1.28 6.35
CA VAL A 336 -15.17 0.33 5.25
C VAL A 336 -13.71 0.34 4.78
N GLN A 337 -13.04 1.50 4.75
CA GLN A 337 -11.65 1.60 4.31
C GLN A 337 -10.65 1.15 5.39
N LEU A 338 -10.93 1.46 6.66
CA LEU A 338 -10.04 1.20 7.79
C LEU A 338 -10.48 0.00 8.64
N GLY A 339 -11.73 -0.44 8.54
CA GLY A 339 -12.30 -1.52 9.34
C GLY A 339 -12.36 -2.89 8.66
N ASP A 340 -13.15 -3.82 9.24
CA ASP A 340 -13.30 -5.18 8.72
C ASP A 340 -14.29 -5.23 7.55
N ARG A 341 -13.75 -5.41 6.34
CA ARG A 341 -14.52 -5.59 5.10
C ARG A 341 -15.58 -6.70 5.19
N LYS A 342 -15.43 -7.68 6.08
CA LYS A 342 -16.44 -8.73 6.30
C LYS A 342 -17.76 -8.17 6.82
N GLU A 343 -17.74 -7.06 7.57
CA GLU A 343 -18.96 -6.43 8.05
C GLU A 343 -19.76 -5.84 6.90
N LEU A 344 -19.10 -5.18 5.94
CA LEU A 344 -19.75 -4.69 4.73
C LEU A 344 -20.39 -5.83 3.91
N VAL A 345 -19.70 -6.97 3.82
CA VAL A 345 -20.18 -8.17 3.11
C VAL A 345 -21.48 -8.73 3.72
N LYS A 346 -21.71 -8.54 5.02
CA LYS A 346 -22.97 -8.92 5.68
C LYS A 346 -24.14 -8.00 5.31
N GLN A 347 -23.87 -6.79 4.83
CA GLN A 347 -24.88 -5.75 4.57
C GLN A 347 -25.36 -5.69 3.11
N LYS A 348 -25.04 -6.69 2.28
CA LYS A 348 -25.37 -6.72 0.84
C LYS A 348 -26.85 -6.46 0.56
N ASP A 349 -27.74 -7.10 1.30
CA ASP A 349 -29.20 -6.94 1.11
C ASP A 349 -29.68 -5.52 1.41
N LEU A 350 -29.04 -4.86 2.38
CA LEU A 350 -29.33 -3.47 2.72
C LEU A 350 -28.80 -2.53 1.62
N LEU A 351 -27.58 -2.75 1.13
CA LEU A 351 -27.01 -1.96 0.02
C LEU A 351 -27.85 -2.04 -1.26
N VAL A 352 -28.37 -3.22 -1.59
CA VAL A 352 -29.29 -3.42 -2.72
C VAL A 352 -30.61 -2.64 -2.56
N LYS A 353 -31.04 -2.37 -1.33
CA LYS A 353 -32.18 -1.49 -1.05
C LYS A 353 -31.78 -0.02 -1.14
N LEU A 354 -30.65 0.37 -0.55
CA LEU A 354 -30.17 1.76 -0.50
C LEU A 354 -29.86 2.33 -1.88
N ILE A 355 -29.32 1.53 -2.82
CA ILE A 355 -29.07 1.97 -4.20
C ILE A 355 -30.35 2.33 -4.97
N LYS A 356 -31.52 2.01 -4.42
CA LYS A 356 -32.84 2.38 -4.97
C LYS A 356 -33.50 3.52 -4.19
N SER A 357 -32.76 4.19 -3.30
CA SER A 357 -33.26 5.31 -2.50
C SER A 357 -33.72 6.46 -3.39
N LYS A 358 -34.69 7.25 -2.90
CA LYS A 358 -35.10 8.50 -3.57
C LYS A 358 -33.99 9.56 -3.51
N ASP A 359 -33.16 9.50 -2.48
CA ASP A 359 -32.06 10.45 -2.27
C ASP A 359 -30.82 10.03 -3.09
N PRO A 360 -30.30 10.88 -4.00
CA PRO A 360 -29.11 10.57 -4.79
C PRO A 360 -27.86 10.35 -3.94
N ASN A 361 -27.70 11.04 -2.81
CA ASN A 361 -26.54 10.86 -1.92
C ASN A 361 -26.53 9.45 -1.33
N VAL A 362 -27.70 8.95 -0.91
CA VAL A 362 -27.82 7.56 -0.41
C VAL A 362 -27.52 6.55 -1.51
N ARG A 363 -27.97 6.79 -2.75
CA ARG A 363 -27.66 5.92 -3.90
C ARG A 363 -26.17 5.90 -4.21
N LEU A 364 -25.52 7.06 -4.18
CA LEU A 364 -24.08 7.22 -4.38
C LEU A 364 -23.29 6.40 -3.34
N THR A 365 -23.62 6.53 -2.05
CA THR A 365 -22.97 5.73 -0.99
C THR A 365 -23.17 4.25 -1.17
N ALA A 366 -24.39 3.85 -1.55
CA ALA A 366 -24.69 2.45 -1.80
C ALA A 366 -23.89 1.91 -3.00
N ALA A 367 -23.76 2.68 -4.09
CA ALA A 367 -22.92 2.32 -5.24
C ALA A 367 -21.46 2.14 -4.81
N TRP A 368 -20.89 3.13 -4.11
CA TRP A 368 -19.54 3.10 -3.57
C TRP A 368 -19.25 1.86 -2.73
N ALA A 369 -20.19 1.53 -1.83
CA ALA A 369 -20.12 0.39 -0.93
C ALA A 369 -20.24 -0.94 -1.70
N LEU A 370 -21.14 -1.03 -2.68
CA LEU A 370 -21.36 -2.24 -3.49
C LEU A 370 -20.09 -2.63 -4.26
N GLY A 371 -19.38 -1.67 -4.85
CA GLY A 371 -18.09 -1.93 -5.53
C GLY A 371 -17.07 -2.61 -4.61
N ARG A 372 -17.13 -2.32 -3.31
CA ARG A 372 -16.20 -2.84 -2.29
C ARG A 372 -16.66 -4.15 -1.64
N THR A 373 -17.78 -4.74 -2.05
CA THR A 373 -18.23 -6.04 -1.53
C THR A 373 -17.47 -7.26 -2.09
N ASP A 374 -16.68 -7.10 -3.16
CA ASP A 374 -16.06 -8.20 -3.94
C ASP A 374 -17.06 -9.23 -4.50
N ASP A 375 -18.35 -8.89 -4.60
CA ASP A 375 -19.39 -9.80 -5.08
C ASP A 375 -19.84 -9.45 -6.51
N MET A 376 -19.37 -10.23 -7.49
CA MET A 376 -19.69 -10.03 -8.90
C MET A 376 -21.20 -10.08 -9.21
N ARG A 377 -22.00 -10.78 -8.39
CA ARG A 377 -23.45 -10.84 -8.57
C ARG A 377 -24.10 -9.48 -8.39
N LEU A 378 -23.52 -8.63 -7.55
CA LEU A 378 -24.04 -7.29 -7.27
C LEU A 378 -23.66 -6.25 -8.33
N ALA A 379 -22.76 -6.59 -9.27
CA ALA A 379 -22.37 -5.68 -10.34
C ALA A 379 -23.56 -5.24 -11.21
N MET A 380 -24.61 -6.07 -11.33
CA MET A 380 -25.84 -5.67 -12.05
C MET A 380 -26.49 -4.41 -11.46
N HIS A 381 -26.36 -4.16 -10.15
CA HIS A 381 -26.88 -2.96 -9.52
C HIS A 381 -26.05 -1.73 -9.88
N LEU A 382 -24.74 -1.88 -10.00
CA LEU A 382 -23.84 -0.82 -10.48
C LEU A 382 -24.08 -0.52 -11.96
N ILE A 383 -24.29 -1.55 -12.80
CA ILE A 383 -24.65 -1.37 -14.21
C ILE A 383 -25.96 -0.59 -14.34
N ASN A 384 -26.99 -0.90 -13.54
CA ASN A 384 -28.23 -0.11 -13.53
C ASN A 384 -28.01 1.33 -13.06
N ALA A 385 -27.12 1.55 -12.08
CA ALA A 385 -26.81 2.89 -11.56
C ALA A 385 -26.02 3.76 -12.55
N LEU A 386 -25.50 3.21 -13.65
CA LEU A 386 -25.00 4.01 -14.75
C LEU A 386 -26.12 4.80 -15.45
N ASP A 387 -27.36 4.28 -15.48
CA ASP A 387 -28.54 4.98 -16.01
C ASP A 387 -29.21 5.91 -14.94
N ASP A 388 -28.55 6.23 -13.83
CA ASP A 388 -29.13 7.08 -12.77
C ASP A 388 -29.48 8.49 -13.26
N SER A 389 -30.42 9.19 -12.64
CA SER A 389 -30.70 10.59 -12.98
C SER A 389 -29.63 11.56 -12.50
N ASP A 390 -28.87 11.18 -11.48
CA ASP A 390 -27.83 11.98 -10.85
C ASP A 390 -26.44 11.56 -11.36
N ILE A 391 -25.68 12.54 -11.87
CA ILE A 391 -24.35 12.30 -12.44
C ILE A 391 -23.34 11.76 -11.42
N GLY A 392 -23.43 12.18 -10.15
CA GLY A 392 -22.54 11.69 -9.10
C GLY A 392 -22.73 10.19 -8.87
N VAL A 393 -23.98 9.72 -8.92
CA VAL A 393 -24.28 8.29 -8.85
C VAL A 393 -23.73 7.53 -10.06
N MET A 394 -23.84 8.10 -11.28
CA MET A 394 -23.26 7.47 -12.48
C MET A 394 -21.73 7.33 -12.38
N ILE A 395 -21.03 8.40 -11.97
CA ILE A 395 -19.58 8.42 -11.80
C ILE A 395 -19.16 7.40 -10.74
N GLU A 396 -19.83 7.38 -9.60
CA GLU A 396 -19.52 6.43 -8.53
C GLU A 396 -19.81 4.98 -8.94
N ALA A 397 -20.88 4.73 -9.70
CA ALA A 397 -21.16 3.41 -10.25
C ALA A 397 -20.05 2.95 -11.20
N ARG A 398 -19.56 3.83 -12.09
CA ARG A 398 -18.40 3.57 -12.96
C ARG A 398 -17.13 3.28 -12.14
N ASN A 399 -16.87 4.05 -11.09
CA ASN A 399 -15.70 3.86 -10.23
C ASN A 399 -15.77 2.56 -9.44
N SER A 400 -16.95 2.23 -8.93
CA SER A 400 -17.23 0.98 -8.23
C SER A 400 -17.08 -0.23 -9.15
N LEU A 401 -17.44 -0.12 -10.44
CA LEU A 401 -17.17 -1.14 -11.44
C LEU A 401 -15.67 -1.28 -11.73
N CYS A 402 -14.92 -0.17 -11.82
CA CYS A 402 -13.45 -0.19 -11.94
C CYS A 402 -12.81 -0.96 -10.79
N TRP A 403 -13.26 -0.69 -9.57
CA TRP A 403 -12.79 -1.37 -8.37
C TRP A 403 -13.11 -2.86 -8.40
N LEU A 404 -14.38 -3.21 -8.63
CA LEU A 404 -14.86 -4.60 -8.64
C LEU A 404 -14.19 -5.44 -9.74
N ALA A 405 -13.98 -4.85 -10.92
CA ALA A 405 -13.30 -5.49 -12.05
C ALA A 405 -11.78 -5.52 -11.92
N ARG A 406 -11.20 -4.85 -10.91
CA ARG A 406 -9.76 -4.62 -10.76
C ARG A 406 -9.15 -3.97 -12.00
N ARG A 407 -9.87 -3.00 -12.57
CA ARG A 407 -9.50 -2.20 -13.73
C ARG A 407 -9.55 -0.71 -13.36
N PRO A 408 -8.51 -0.16 -12.70
CA PRO A 408 -8.56 1.19 -12.12
C PRO A 408 -8.80 2.31 -13.16
N ARG A 409 -8.31 2.13 -14.40
CA ARG A 409 -8.55 3.07 -15.52
C ARG A 409 -9.81 2.73 -16.34
N GLY A 410 -10.59 1.74 -15.93
CA GLY A 410 -11.76 1.26 -16.67
C GLY A 410 -11.41 0.87 -18.11
N PHE A 411 -12.02 1.57 -19.07
CA PHE A 411 -11.83 1.40 -20.52
C PHE A 411 -11.22 2.64 -21.19
N GLY A 412 -10.52 3.50 -20.41
CA GLY A 412 -9.86 4.70 -20.94
C GLY A 412 -10.77 5.92 -21.11
N TYR A 413 -12.00 5.87 -20.59
CA TYR A 413 -12.90 7.03 -20.51
C TYR A 413 -12.62 7.86 -19.25
N PRO A 414 -12.79 9.19 -19.30
CA PRO A 414 -12.59 10.06 -18.14
C PRO A 414 -13.50 9.66 -16.97
N GLU A 415 -13.05 9.94 -15.75
CA GLU A 415 -13.82 9.66 -14.54
C GLU A 415 -15.00 10.62 -14.42
N ASP A 416 -14.73 11.93 -14.45
CA ASP A 416 -15.74 12.98 -14.53
C ASP A 416 -15.85 13.46 -15.98
N PRO A 417 -17.01 13.30 -16.65
CA PRO A 417 -17.20 13.77 -18.02
C PRO A 417 -17.14 15.28 -18.18
N LEU A 418 -17.27 16.05 -17.09
CA LEU A 418 -17.27 17.51 -17.12
C LEU A 418 -15.92 18.13 -16.76
N ALA A 419 -14.91 17.33 -16.39
CA ALA A 419 -13.62 17.82 -15.88
C ALA A 419 -12.87 18.75 -16.85
N GLU A 420 -13.02 18.53 -18.17
CA GLU A 420 -12.36 19.32 -19.21
C GLU A 420 -13.23 20.47 -19.74
N LEU A 421 -14.48 20.59 -19.29
CA LEU A 421 -15.36 21.67 -19.71
C LEU A 421 -15.10 22.96 -18.91
N PRO A 422 -15.16 24.13 -19.55
CA PRO A 422 -15.16 25.40 -18.84
C PRO A 422 -16.29 25.48 -17.80
N PRO A 423 -16.08 26.13 -16.64
CA PRO A 423 -17.11 26.29 -15.61
C PRO A 423 -18.40 26.93 -16.11
N ASP A 424 -18.34 27.74 -17.17
CA ASP A 424 -19.43 28.47 -17.82
C ASP A 424 -19.97 27.78 -19.10
N ALA A 425 -19.57 26.53 -19.38
CA ALA A 425 -20.06 25.78 -20.54
C ALA A 425 -21.60 25.80 -20.65
N PRO A 426 -22.19 25.96 -21.86
CA PRO A 426 -23.64 25.95 -22.01
C PRO A 426 -24.26 24.63 -21.52
N GLU A 427 -25.44 24.70 -20.89
CA GLU A 427 -26.13 23.52 -20.35
C GLU A 427 -26.38 22.42 -21.40
N ALA A 428 -26.63 22.83 -22.65
CA ALA A 428 -26.77 21.90 -23.77
C ALA A 428 -25.47 21.11 -24.03
N VAL A 429 -24.30 21.76 -23.92
CA VAL A 429 -22.99 21.12 -24.10
C VAL A 429 -22.72 20.15 -22.96
N ARG A 430 -23.01 20.54 -21.71
CA ARG A 430 -22.87 19.65 -20.54
C ARG A 430 -23.73 18.39 -20.69
N LYS A 431 -25.01 18.55 -21.04
CA LYS A 431 -25.94 17.43 -21.25
C LYS A 431 -25.49 16.49 -22.35
N GLU A 432 -24.99 17.02 -23.47
CA GLU A 432 -24.49 16.18 -24.56
C GLU A 432 -23.19 15.47 -24.19
N THR A 433 -22.30 16.13 -23.44
CA THR A 433 -21.06 15.55 -22.94
C THR A 433 -21.34 14.39 -21.99
N ILE A 434 -22.26 14.57 -21.03
CA ILE A 434 -22.70 13.52 -20.10
C ILE A 434 -23.32 12.36 -20.89
N ARG A 435 -24.18 12.64 -21.87
CA ARG A 435 -24.82 11.60 -22.69
C ARG A 435 -23.81 10.79 -23.49
N ALA A 436 -22.86 11.45 -24.13
CA ALA A 436 -21.82 10.78 -24.91
C ALA A 436 -20.94 9.88 -24.03
N TRP A 437 -20.49 10.41 -22.89
CA TRP A 437 -19.73 9.65 -21.89
C TRP A 437 -20.54 8.47 -21.34
N HIS A 438 -21.79 8.70 -20.95
CA HIS A 438 -22.69 7.67 -20.45
C HIS A 438 -22.84 6.53 -21.46
N ASN A 439 -23.07 6.84 -22.74
CA ASN A 439 -23.24 5.83 -23.78
C ASN A 439 -21.98 4.96 -23.94
N GLN A 440 -20.79 5.57 -23.84
CA GLN A 440 -19.51 4.86 -23.89
C GLN A 440 -19.31 3.96 -22.66
N VAL A 441 -19.52 4.51 -21.46
CA VAL A 441 -19.34 3.81 -20.18
C VAL A 441 -20.35 2.65 -20.05
N MET A 442 -21.63 2.88 -20.37
CA MET A 442 -22.67 1.85 -20.38
C MET A 442 -22.36 0.73 -21.38
N SER A 443 -21.91 1.09 -22.59
CA SER A 443 -21.56 0.09 -23.61
C SER A 443 -20.39 -0.79 -23.16
N ALA A 444 -19.33 -0.17 -22.63
CA ALA A 444 -18.14 -0.90 -22.21
C ALA A 444 -18.41 -1.79 -21.00
N TRP A 445 -19.03 -1.24 -19.95
CA TRP A 445 -19.31 -1.99 -18.72
C TRP A 445 -20.43 -3.02 -18.89
N GLY A 446 -21.44 -2.73 -19.71
CA GLY A 446 -22.50 -3.68 -20.02
C GLY A 446 -21.96 -4.92 -20.76
N ASN A 447 -21.14 -4.72 -21.80
CA ASN A 447 -20.48 -5.83 -22.49
C ASN A 447 -19.56 -6.61 -21.55
N TRP A 448 -18.74 -5.91 -20.77
CA TRP A 448 -17.86 -6.54 -19.79
C TRP A 448 -18.64 -7.39 -18.79
N TYR A 449 -19.76 -6.89 -18.25
CA TYR A 449 -20.57 -7.64 -17.31
C TYR A 449 -21.18 -8.89 -17.96
N LEU A 450 -21.69 -8.80 -19.19
CA LEU A 450 -22.22 -9.97 -19.91
C LEU A 450 -21.17 -11.06 -20.13
N GLU A 451 -19.92 -10.68 -20.37
CA GLU A 451 -18.80 -11.61 -20.52
C GLU A 451 -18.37 -12.25 -19.20
N ASN A 452 -18.36 -11.47 -18.12
CA ASN A 452 -17.73 -11.82 -16.83
C ASN A 452 -18.70 -12.20 -15.72
N ARG A 453 -20.02 -12.10 -15.94
CA ARG A 453 -21.02 -12.46 -14.93
C ARG A 453 -20.99 -13.95 -14.56
N PRO A 454 -21.36 -14.32 -13.33
CA PRO A 454 -21.40 -15.70 -12.88
C PRO A 454 -22.27 -16.58 -13.80
N TYR A 455 -21.83 -17.82 -14.02
CA TYR A 455 -22.54 -18.75 -14.90
C TYR A 455 -24.00 -18.98 -14.49
N ALA A 456 -24.26 -19.02 -13.17
CA ALA A 456 -25.60 -19.23 -12.61
C ALA A 456 -26.60 -18.11 -12.93
N ASP A 457 -26.11 -16.90 -13.26
CA ASP A 457 -26.97 -15.74 -13.53
C ASP A 457 -27.24 -15.55 -15.02
N ARG A 458 -26.68 -16.40 -15.90
CA ARG A 458 -26.84 -16.25 -17.36
C ARG A 458 -28.25 -16.63 -17.81
N GLY A 459 -28.77 -15.89 -18.79
CA GLY A 459 -30.11 -16.10 -19.36
C GLY A 459 -31.26 -15.57 -18.51
N ASP A 460 -30.96 -14.75 -17.50
CA ASP A 460 -31.98 -14.08 -16.69
C ASP A 460 -32.61 -12.87 -17.42
N GLN A 461 -33.64 -12.31 -16.81
CA GLN A 461 -34.34 -11.13 -17.35
C GLN A 461 -33.40 -9.92 -17.49
N PHE A 462 -32.45 -9.76 -16.56
CA PHE A 462 -31.49 -8.65 -16.60
C PHE A 462 -30.61 -8.73 -17.85
N GLU A 463 -30.13 -9.92 -18.21
CA GLU A 463 -29.35 -10.15 -19.43
C GLU A 463 -30.08 -9.67 -20.68
N ALA A 464 -31.34 -10.07 -20.81
CA ALA A 464 -32.15 -9.75 -21.98
C ALA A 464 -32.36 -8.24 -22.11
N LEU A 465 -32.62 -7.55 -20.99
CA LEU A 465 -32.77 -6.10 -20.95
C LEU A 465 -31.45 -5.38 -21.28
N LEU A 466 -30.34 -5.81 -20.68
CA LEU A 466 -29.04 -5.21 -20.93
C LEU A 466 -28.60 -5.39 -22.39
N ARG A 467 -28.78 -6.58 -22.98
CA ARG A 467 -28.51 -6.81 -24.41
C ARG A 467 -29.34 -5.90 -25.31
N ARG A 468 -30.62 -5.71 -24.99
CA ARG A 468 -31.49 -4.78 -25.73
C ARG A 468 -30.99 -3.34 -25.62
N ARG A 469 -30.64 -2.90 -24.41
CA ARG A 469 -30.09 -1.56 -24.15
C ARG A 469 -28.79 -1.31 -24.93
N LEU A 470 -27.88 -2.28 -24.93
CA LEU A 470 -26.62 -2.20 -25.68
C LEU A 470 -26.86 -2.15 -27.20
N GLN A 471 -27.87 -2.88 -27.69
CA GLN A 471 -28.25 -2.82 -29.12
C GLN A 471 -28.82 -1.45 -29.50
N GLU A 472 -29.64 -0.84 -28.64
CA GLU A 472 -30.18 0.51 -28.85
C GLU A 472 -29.06 1.57 -28.89
N LEU A 473 -28.11 1.49 -27.95
CA LEU A 473 -26.94 2.38 -27.93
C LEU A 473 -26.07 2.24 -29.19
N LYS A 474 -25.89 1.01 -29.68
CA LYS A 474 -25.14 0.74 -30.91
C LYS A 474 -25.81 1.35 -32.14
N VAL A 475 -27.15 1.35 -32.21
CA VAL A 475 -27.89 1.98 -33.32
C VAL A 475 -27.76 3.50 -33.25
N GLN A 476 -27.82 4.09 -32.04
CA GLN A 476 -27.66 5.54 -31.84
C GLN A 476 -26.27 6.05 -32.21
N GLN A 477 -25.22 5.23 -32.08
CA GLN A 477 -23.86 5.60 -32.50
C GLN A 477 -23.63 5.55 -34.02
N LEU A 478 -24.52 4.90 -34.78
CA LEU A 478 -24.46 4.76 -36.24
C LEU A 478 -25.29 5.81 -36.99
N GLN A 479 -26.13 6.57 -36.26
CA GLN A 479 -26.94 7.69 -36.76
C GLN A 479 -26.24 9.00 -36.39
#